data_AF-A0A0A2A7G1-F1
#
_entry.id   AF-A0A0A2A7G1-F1
#
_cell.length_a   1.000
_cell.length_b   1.000
_cell.length_c   1.000
_cell.angle_alpha   90.00
_cell.angle_beta   90.00
_cell.angle_gamma   90.00
#
_symmetry.space_group_name_H-M   'P 1'
#
loop_
_entity.id
_entity.type
_entity.pdbx_description
1 polymer ?
#
loop_
_entity_poly.entity_id
_entity_poly.type
_entity_poly.pdbx_seq_one_letter_code
_entity_poly.pdbx_strand_id
1 'polypeptide(L)' 'MSPIFRCLICRKDIERSTKTFWNKKGHLLCSTCLDQMYKKSGKE' A
#
# COMPACT_ATOMS: atom_id res chain seq x y z
N MET A 1 10.17 14.75 9.32
CA MET A 1 9.84 14.34 7.94
C MET A 1 8.95 13.11 7.97
N SER A 2 7.76 13.18 7.39
CA SER A 2 6.95 11.99 7.13
C SER A 2 7.63 11.18 6.02
N PRO A 3 7.85 9.86 6.18
CA PRO A 3 8.43 9.05 5.13
C PRO A 3 7.45 8.95 3.95
N ILE A 4 7.91 9.36 2.77
CA ILE A 4 7.18 9.18 1.51
C ILE A 4 7.45 7.76 1.04
N PHE A 5 6.43 6.91 1.08
CA PHE A 5 6.54 5.54 0.56
C PHE A 5 6.08 5.51 -0.89
N ARG A 6 6.70 4.69 -1.74
CA ARG A 6 6.33 4.62 -3.15
C ARG A 6 5.62 3.30 -3.45
N CYS A 7 4.45 3.37 -4.08
CA CYS A 7 3.71 2.16 -4.47
C CYS A 7 4.54 1.31 -5.44
N LEU A 8 4.68 0.01 -5.19
CA LEU A 8 5.44 -0.88 -6.06
C LEU A 8 4.79 -1.09 -7.44
N ILE A 9 3.48 -0.85 -7.56
CA ILE A 9 2.73 -1.07 -8.81
C ILE A 9 2.60 0.21 -9.61
N CYS A 10 2.02 1.25 -9.03
CA CYS A 10 1.73 2.50 -9.74
C CYS A 10 2.78 3.59 -9.52
N ARG A 11 3.85 3.32 -8.77
CA ARG A 11 4.91 4.28 -8.38
C ARG A 11 4.41 5.59 -7.75
N LYS A 12 3.15 5.61 -7.31
CA LYS A 12 2.52 6.74 -6.65
C LYS A 12 3.10 6.93 -5.26
N ASP A 13 3.33 8.17 -4.91
CA ASP A 13 3.76 8.59 -3.59
C ASP A 13 2.61 8.38 -2.59
N ILE A 14 2.92 7.70 -1.50
CA ILE A 14 2.02 7.32 -0.42
C ILE A 14 2.52 8.07 0.81
N GLU A 15 1.81 9.13 1.16
CA GLU A 15 2.02 9.83 2.41
C GLU A 15 1.25 9.09 3.51
N ARG A 16 1.94 8.29 4.33
CA ARG A 16 1.35 7.59 5.48
C ARG A 16 2.27 7.58 6.69
N SER A 17 1.64 7.56 7.87
CA SER A 17 2.34 7.34 9.13
C SER A 17 3.05 5.98 9.13
N THR A 18 4.34 5.99 9.48
CA THR A 18 5.18 4.79 9.61
C THR A 18 4.54 3.70 10.46
N LYS A 19 3.82 4.08 11.52
CA LYS A 19 3.08 3.16 12.39
C LYS A 19 2.14 2.22 11.62
N THR A 20 1.38 2.76 10.66
CA THR A 20 0.45 1.96 9.85
C THR A 20 1.17 1.14 8.77
N PHE A 21 2.29 1.65 8.25
CA PHE A 21 3.14 0.90 7.31
C PHE A 21 3.73 -0.35 7.97
N TRP A 22 4.30 -0.19 9.18
CA TRP A 22 4.88 -1.30 9.95
C TRP A 22 3.81 -2.30 10.40
N ASN A 23 2.62 -1.83 10.78
CA ASN A 23 1.51 -2.71 11.16
C ASN A 23 1.00 -3.56 9.97
N LYS A 24 1.13 -3.05 8.73
CA LYS A 24 0.86 -3.81 7.50
C LYS A 24 2.07 -4.56 6.95
N LYS A 25 3.15 -4.68 7.73
CA LYS A 25 4.30 -5.58 7.49
C LYS A 25 4.90 -5.44 6.08
N GLY A 26 5.14 -4.22 5.62
CA GLY A 26 5.93 -3.98 4.41
C GLY A 26 5.16 -3.99 3.08
N HIS A 27 3.83 -3.99 3.09
CA HIS A 27 3.05 -3.77 1.87
C HIS A 27 3.19 -2.31 1.41
N LEU A 28 4.19 -2.04 0.56
CA LEU A 28 4.38 -0.80 -0.22
C LEU A 28 3.36 -0.73 -1.38
N LEU A 29 2.10 -0.97 -1.09
CA LEU A 29 1.01 -0.80 -2.06
C LEU A 29 0.11 0.32 -1.56
N CYS A 30 -0.25 1.24 -2.46
CA CYS A 30 -1.27 2.23 -2.16
C CYS A 30 -2.61 1.53 -1.95
N SER A 31 -3.52 2.16 -1.22
CA SER A 31 -4.86 1.63 -0.94
C SER A 31 -5.55 1.13 -2.21
N THR A 32 -5.41 1.86 -3.33
CA THR A 32 -5.96 1.48 -4.64
C THR A 32 -5.38 0.18 -5.19
N CYS A 33 -4.06 0.02 -5.18
CA CYS A 33 -3.40 -1.18 -5.70
C CYS A 33 -3.64 -2.39 -4.79
N LEU A 34 -3.68 -2.16 -3.48
CA LEU A 34 -4.00 -3.17 -2.47
C LEU A 34 -5.46 -3.65 -2.62
N ASP A 35 -6.40 -2.72 -2.83
CA ASP A 35 -7.80 -3.01 -3.12
C ASP A 35 -7.97 -3.83 -4.41
N GLN A 36 -7.27 -3.45 -5.49
CA GLN A 36 -7.29 -4.21 -6.74
C GLN A 36 -6.76 -5.64 -6.56
N MET A 37 -5.71 -5.84 -5.76
CA MET A 37 -5.20 -7.18 -5.47
C MET A 37 -6.15 -8.00 -4.61
N TYR A 38 -6.81 -7.36 -3.64
CA TYR A 38 -7.84 -8.00 -2.83
C TYR A 38 -9.05 -8.40 -3.68
N LYS A 39 -9.52 -7.52 -4.56
CA LYS A 39 -10.57 -7.81 -5.55
C LYS A 39 -10.20 -8.94 -6.50
N LYS A 40 -8.93 -9.06 -6.91
CA LYS A 40 -8.48 -10.19 -7.74
C LYS A 40 -8.30 -11.50 -6.98
N SER A 41 -8.15 -11.46 -5.66
CA SER A 41 -7.95 -12.65 -4.82
C SER A 41 -9.23 -13.14 -4.15
N GLY A 42 -10.32 -12.37 -4.20
CA GLY A 42 -11.67 -12.85 -3.90
C GLY A 42 -12.15 -13.78 -5.01
N LYS A 43 -11.89 -15.08 -4.84
CA LYS A 43 -12.73 -16.11 -5.47
C LYS A 43 -14.15 -15.97 -4.91
N GLU A 44 -15.10 -15.88 -5.84
CA GLU A 44 -16.55 -16.17 -5.75
C GLU A 44 -17.44 -15.24 -4.91
#